data_AF-A0A7Y2JCC9-F1
#
_entry.id   AF-A0A7Y2JCC9-F1
#
_cell.length_a   1.000
_cell.length_b   1.000
_cell.length_c   1.000
_cell.angle_alpha   90.00
_cell.angle_beta   90.00
_cell.angle_gamma   90.00
#
_symmetry.space_group_name_H-M   'P 1'
#
loop_
_entity.id
_entity.type
_entity.pdbx_description
1 polymer ?
#
loop_
_entity_poly.entity_id
_entity_poly.type
_entity_poly.pdbx_seq_one_letter_code
_entity_poly.pdbx_strand_id
1 'polypeptide(L)'
;MGNKKKDVVVIVGVTNPEEISATNYTPYITFFDTRNDVQALGDPTSFVTYVDPDRSISWCAIITDPRTYSNYRVRLTFLDEKPDGGNSILKNLPLTDANEDGILVGKTNNNVTPTDEESYLMTLLVTNVTTGETKNIPIDPKLKGNP
;
A
#
# COMPACT_ATOMS: atom_id res chain seq x y z
N MET A 1 -25.35 -18.86 1.34
CA MET A 1 -24.04 -18.98 0.68
C MET A 1 -23.07 -18.15 1.50
N GLY A 2 -22.08 -18.77 2.14
CA GLY A 2 -21.12 -18.00 2.96
C GLY A 2 -20.22 -17.17 2.06
N ASN A 3 -20.04 -15.88 2.37
CA ASN A 3 -19.07 -15.03 1.68
C ASN A 3 -17.69 -15.70 1.78
N LYS A 4 -17.15 -16.14 0.64
CA LYS A 4 -15.85 -16.81 0.58
C LYS A 4 -14.80 -15.77 0.97
N LYS A 5 -14.15 -15.97 2.12
CA LYS A 5 -13.04 -15.13 2.57
C LYS A 5 -11.95 -15.04 1.49
N LYS A 6 -11.44 -13.84 1.18
CA LYS A 6 -10.47 -13.58 0.10
C LYS A 6 -9.15 -13.02 0.62
N ASP A 7 -8.04 -13.40 -0.01
CA ASP A 7 -6.80 -12.63 0.11
C ASP A 7 -6.94 -11.29 -0.63
N VAL A 8 -6.12 -10.31 -0.28
CA VAL A 8 -6.14 -8.96 -0.86
C VAL A 8 -4.79 -8.62 -1.45
N VAL A 9 -4.79 -8.06 -2.66
CA VAL A 9 -3.61 -7.40 -3.22
C VAL A 9 -3.94 -5.94 -3.42
N VAL A 10 -3.09 -5.06 -2.90
CA VAL A 10 -3.12 -3.62 -3.07
C VAL A 10 -1.98 -3.21 -4.00
N ILE A 11 -2.31 -2.47 -5.05
CA ILE A 11 -1.36 -1.91 -6.01
C ILE A 11 -1.31 -0.39 -5.81
N VAL A 12 -0.13 0.13 -5.52
CA VAL A 12 0.18 1.55 -5.48
C VAL A 12 0.70 1.98 -6.85
N GLY A 13 -0.15 2.61 -7.65
CA GLY A 13 0.19 3.09 -8.99
C GLY A 13 0.84 4.46 -8.97
N VAL A 14 1.93 4.63 -9.72
CA VAL A 14 2.61 5.90 -9.92
C VAL A 14 2.47 6.32 -11.38
N THR A 15 1.76 7.43 -11.63
CA THR A 15 1.41 7.90 -12.97
C THR A 15 2.37 8.94 -13.54
N ASN A 16 3.07 9.67 -12.68
CA ASN A 16 4.11 10.62 -13.06
C ASN A 16 5.25 10.66 -12.02
N PRO A 17 6.22 9.72 -12.09
CA PRO A 17 7.32 9.64 -11.15
C PRO A 17 8.30 10.82 -11.25
N GLU A 18 8.38 11.49 -12.41
CA GLU A 18 9.22 12.67 -12.61
C GLU A 18 8.74 13.86 -11.76
N GLU A 19 7.45 14.20 -11.88
CA GLU A 19 6.84 15.28 -11.09
C GLU A 19 6.88 14.98 -9.59
N ILE A 20 6.58 13.74 -9.21
CA ILE A 20 6.73 13.28 -7.82
C ILE A 20 8.16 13.50 -7.33
N SER A 21 9.15 13.16 -8.15
CA SER A 21 10.56 13.30 -7.79
C SER A 21 10.98 14.76 -7.61
N ALA A 22 10.34 15.69 -8.31
CA ALA A 22 10.61 17.12 -8.25
C ALA A 22 9.87 17.83 -7.10
N THR A 23 8.64 17.42 -6.79
CA THR A 23 7.71 18.25 -6.00
C THR A 23 7.11 17.56 -4.77
N ASN A 24 7.31 16.25 -4.58
CA ASN A 24 6.56 15.42 -3.63
C ASN A 24 5.03 15.50 -3.82
N TYR A 25 4.57 15.83 -5.03
CA TYR A 25 3.15 15.99 -5.32
C TYR A 25 2.46 14.62 -5.40
N THR A 26 1.69 14.32 -4.36
CA THR A 26 1.03 13.02 -4.14
C THR A 26 -0.18 12.68 -5.04
N PRO A 27 -0.84 13.62 -5.76
CA PRO A 27 -1.93 13.27 -6.68
C PRO A 27 -1.58 12.35 -7.86
N TYR A 28 -0.30 12.08 -8.10
CA TYR A 28 0.16 11.10 -9.08
C TYR A 28 0.29 9.68 -8.52
N ILE A 29 -0.12 9.46 -7.27
CA ILE A 29 -0.19 8.16 -6.62
C ILE A 29 -1.66 7.70 -6.60
N THR A 30 -1.90 6.48 -7.05
CA THR A 30 -3.21 5.83 -7.03
C THR A 30 -3.14 4.52 -6.24
N PHE A 31 -4.28 4.09 -5.72
CA PHE A 31 -4.41 2.80 -5.05
C PHE A 31 -5.49 1.98 -5.74
N PHE A 32 -5.22 0.70 -5.91
CA PHE A 32 -6.15 -0.31 -6.39
C PHE A 32 -6.10 -1.50 -5.44
N ASP A 33 -7.23 -2.14 -5.15
CA ASP A 33 -7.23 -3.43 -4.48
C ASP A 33 -8.11 -4.46 -5.20
N THR A 34 -7.86 -5.74 -4.95
CA THR A 34 -8.59 -6.83 -5.61
C THR A 34 -10.06 -7.00 -5.18
N ARG A 35 -10.55 -6.18 -4.22
CA ARG A 35 -11.93 -6.21 -3.70
C ARG A 35 -12.78 -5.05 -4.21
N ASN A 36 -12.19 -3.88 -4.39
CA ASN A 36 -12.84 -2.65 -4.79
C ASN A 36 -12.27 -2.14 -6.11
N ASP A 37 -13.12 -2.12 -7.13
CA ASP A 37 -12.80 -1.75 -8.51
C ASP A 37 -12.67 -0.22 -8.72
N VAL A 38 -12.18 0.53 -7.73
CA VAL A 38 -12.23 2.00 -7.76
C VAL A 38 -10.84 2.61 -7.65
N GLN A 39 -10.40 3.19 -8.78
CA GLN A 39 -9.35 4.20 -8.83
C GLN A 39 -9.78 5.43 -8.03
N ALA A 40 -9.29 5.58 -6.81
CA ALA A 40 -9.27 6.89 -6.18
C ALA A 40 -7.98 7.60 -6.63
N LEU A 41 -8.09 8.54 -7.56
CA LEU A 41 -7.12 9.63 -7.66
C LEU A 41 -7.32 10.49 -6.41
N GLY A 42 -6.34 10.53 -5.52
CA GLY A 42 -6.52 11.24 -4.26
C GLY A 42 -5.41 11.01 -3.26
N ASP A 43 -5.53 11.69 -2.13
CA ASP A 43 -4.58 11.68 -1.03
C ASP A 43 -4.29 10.23 -0.58
N PRO A 44 -3.02 9.76 -0.70
CA PRO A 44 -2.59 8.44 -0.23
C PRO A 44 -2.93 8.13 1.23
N THR A 45 -3.20 9.16 2.04
CA THR A 45 -3.59 9.03 3.45
C THR A 45 -5.08 8.72 3.65
N SER A 46 -5.87 8.76 2.58
CA SER A 46 -7.33 8.53 2.60
C SER A 46 -7.77 7.16 2.08
N PHE A 47 -6.84 6.37 1.55
CA PHE A 47 -7.15 5.05 1.01
C PHE A 47 -7.53 4.06 2.11
N VAL A 48 -8.62 3.32 1.91
CA VAL A 48 -9.09 2.27 2.81
C VAL A 48 -9.31 0.99 2.02
N THR A 49 -8.72 -0.13 2.46
CA THR A 49 -9.01 -1.47 1.93
C THR A 49 -9.60 -2.37 3.01
N TYR A 50 -10.52 -3.24 2.60
CA TYR A 50 -11.17 -4.19 3.50
C TYR A 50 -10.45 -5.53 3.53
N VAL A 51 -10.35 -6.15 4.70
CA VAL A 51 -9.68 -7.43 4.87
C VAL A 51 -10.53 -8.43 5.64
N ASP A 52 -10.44 -9.70 5.28
CA ASP A 52 -11.08 -10.78 6.04
C ASP A 52 -10.12 -11.35 7.11
N PRO A 53 -10.65 -11.92 8.20
CA PRO A 53 -9.83 -12.60 9.19
C PRO A 53 -9.17 -13.88 8.64
N ASP A 54 -7.93 -14.15 9.05
CA ASP A 54 -7.06 -15.26 8.58
C ASP A 54 -6.83 -15.28 7.06
N ARG A 55 -6.59 -14.11 6.48
CA ARG A 55 -6.23 -13.95 5.07
C ARG A 55 -4.94 -13.16 4.92
N SER A 56 -4.31 -13.32 3.77
CA SER A 56 -3.14 -12.54 3.41
C SER A 56 -3.55 -11.24 2.76
N ILE A 57 -2.77 -10.20 3.01
CA ILE A 57 -2.80 -8.96 2.26
C ILE A 57 -1.39 -8.69 1.73
N SER A 58 -1.28 -8.22 0.49
CA SER A 58 0.00 -7.88 -0.13
C SER A 58 -0.07 -6.50 -0.74
N TRP A 59 1.00 -5.72 -0.63
CA TRP A 59 1.13 -4.40 -1.24
C TRP A 59 2.33 -4.38 -2.17
N CYS A 60 2.16 -3.79 -3.35
CA CYS A 60 3.25 -3.52 -4.27
C CYS A 60 3.09 -2.14 -4.92
N ALA A 61 4.19 -1.57 -5.40
CA ALA A 61 4.17 -0.34 -6.18
C ALA A 61 4.51 -0.60 -7.64
N ILE A 62 3.86 0.11 -8.57
CA ILE A 62 4.13 0.03 -10.00
C ILE A 62 4.17 1.42 -10.64
N ILE A 63 4.90 1.54 -11.74
CA ILE A 63 4.76 2.66 -12.67
C ILE A 63 3.68 2.27 -13.68
N THR A 64 2.64 3.09 -13.83
CA THR A 64 1.50 2.75 -14.69
C THR A 64 1.83 2.87 -16.18
N ASP A 65 2.77 3.75 -16.55
CA ASP A 65 3.33 3.87 -17.89
C ASP A 65 4.86 3.65 -17.88
N PRO A 66 5.32 2.39 -17.79
CA PRO A 66 6.75 2.08 -17.69
C PRO A 66 7.51 2.35 -19.00
N ARG A 67 6.82 2.58 -20.13
CA ARG A 67 7.49 2.89 -21.41
C ARG A 67 7.96 4.34 -21.42
N THR A 68 7.07 5.25 -21.03
CA THR A 68 7.39 6.68 -20.91
C THR A 68 8.41 6.92 -19.79
N TYR A 69 8.23 6.26 -18.64
CA TYR A 69 9.08 6.45 -17.46
C TYR A 69 10.06 5.28 -17.23
N SER A 70 10.71 4.83 -18.29
CA SER A 70 11.59 3.64 -18.26
C SER A 70 12.83 3.80 -17.36
N ASN A 71 13.23 5.03 -17.07
CA ASN A 71 14.33 5.39 -16.16
C ASN A 71 13.89 5.54 -14.69
N TYR A 72 12.66 5.18 -14.34
CA TYR A 72 12.20 5.22 -12.96
C TYR A 72 11.93 3.81 -12.42
N ARG A 73 12.12 3.64 -11.11
CA ARG A 73 11.72 2.45 -10.35
C ARG A 73 10.97 2.89 -9.11
N VAL A 74 10.06 2.03 -8.66
CA VAL A 74 9.26 2.26 -7.46
C VAL A 74 9.31 1.05 -6.56
N ARG A 75 9.34 1.26 -5.24
CA ARG A 75 9.32 0.20 -4.23
C ARG A 75 8.60 0.69 -2.98
N LEU A 76 7.94 -0.21 -2.27
CA LEU A 76 7.41 0.07 -0.94
C LEU A 76 8.38 -0.41 0.14
N THR A 77 8.49 0.37 1.21
CA THR A 77 9.17 -0.03 2.45
C THR A 77 8.28 0.32 3.63
N PHE A 78 8.22 -0.55 4.64
CA PHE A 78 7.44 -0.31 5.84
C PHE A 78 8.25 0.50 6.85
N LEU A 79 7.63 1.50 7.49
CA LEU A 79 8.32 2.35 8.45
C LEU A 79 7.81 2.15 9.89
N ASP A 80 6.50 2.06 10.12
CA ASP A 80 5.96 1.89 11.49
C ASP A 80 4.46 1.55 11.55
N GLU A 81 4.00 0.99 12.68
CA GLU A 81 2.56 0.90 13.03
C GLU A 81 2.12 2.23 13.66
N LYS A 82 0.94 2.74 13.27
CA LYS A 82 0.27 3.76 14.05
C LYS A 82 -1.02 3.17 14.64
N PRO A 83 -0.97 2.61 15.86
CA PRO A 83 -2.14 2.01 16.46
C PRO A 83 -3.18 3.10 16.78
N ASP A 84 -4.36 3.00 16.16
CA ASP A 84 -5.45 3.96 16.30
C ASP A 84 -6.46 3.56 17.42
N GLY A 85 -6.09 2.61 18.28
CA GLY A 85 -6.82 2.25 19.52
C GLY A 85 -7.74 1.03 19.44
N GLY A 86 -7.73 0.28 18.34
CA GLY A 86 -8.45 -1.00 18.15
C GLY A 86 -7.59 -2.26 18.35
N ASN A 87 -8.15 -3.45 18.07
CA ASN A 87 -7.35 -4.67 17.96
C ASN A 87 -6.47 -4.58 16.71
N SER A 88 -5.21 -4.99 16.80
CA SER A 88 -4.34 -5.05 15.62
C SER A 88 -4.97 -5.97 14.55
N ILE A 89 -5.08 -5.47 13.33
CA ILE A 89 -5.61 -6.18 12.17
C ILE A 89 -4.59 -7.18 11.65
N LEU A 90 -3.30 -6.86 11.65
CA LEU A 90 -2.24 -7.75 11.18
C LEU A 90 -1.60 -8.57 12.33
N LYS A 91 -1.20 -9.80 12.01
CA LYS A 91 -0.39 -10.68 12.85
C LYS A 91 1.08 -10.27 12.73
N ASN A 92 1.78 -10.21 13.87
CA ASN A 92 3.24 -10.14 14.00
C ASN A 92 3.93 -9.11 13.09
N LEU A 93 3.92 -7.86 13.54
CA LEU A 93 4.80 -6.82 13.02
C LEU A 93 6.23 -6.97 13.61
N PRO A 94 7.28 -6.50 12.91
CA PRO A 94 7.21 -5.66 11.72
C PRO A 94 7.28 -6.43 10.39
N LEU A 95 6.56 -5.91 9.38
CA LEU A 95 6.79 -6.23 7.97
C LEU A 95 8.08 -5.56 7.49
N THR A 96 9.21 -5.88 8.13
CA THR A 96 10.42 -5.04 8.10
C THR A 96 11.10 -5.00 6.74
N ASP A 97 10.90 -6.00 5.89
CA ASP A 97 11.47 -6.00 4.55
C ASP A 97 10.43 -6.47 3.55
N ALA A 98 10.08 -5.58 2.62
CA ALA A 98 9.51 -6.01 1.36
C ALA A 98 10.45 -7.03 0.73
N ASN A 99 9.91 -8.08 0.10
CA ASN A 99 10.73 -9.09 -0.56
C ASN A 99 11.66 -8.45 -1.64
N GLU A 100 12.48 -9.25 -2.30
CA GLU A 100 13.40 -8.77 -3.34
C GLU A 100 12.70 -7.98 -4.46
N ASP A 101 11.40 -8.23 -4.67
CA ASP A 101 10.55 -7.54 -5.65
C ASP A 101 9.88 -6.27 -5.10
N GLY A 102 10.11 -5.90 -3.84
CA GLY A 102 9.48 -4.73 -3.23
C GLY A 102 8.01 -4.95 -2.82
N ILE A 103 7.60 -6.21 -2.63
CA ILE A 103 6.26 -6.59 -2.18
C ILE A 103 6.26 -6.75 -0.65
N LEU A 104 5.36 -6.03 0.01
CA LEU A 104 5.07 -6.18 1.44
C LEU A 104 3.92 -7.18 1.61
N VAL A 105 4.04 -8.14 2.54
CA VAL A 105 3.00 -9.16 2.76
C VAL A 105 2.64 -9.23 4.24
N GLY A 106 1.39 -8.97 4.56
CA GLY A 106 0.81 -9.14 5.89
C GLY A 106 -0.15 -10.30 5.96
N LYS A 107 -0.39 -10.80 7.18
CA LYS A 107 -1.44 -11.78 7.47
C LYS A 107 -2.39 -11.21 8.51
N THR A 108 -3.68 -11.26 8.27
CA THR A 108 -4.66 -10.73 9.22
C THR A 108 -4.86 -11.64 10.42
N ASN A 109 -5.22 -11.04 11.56
CA ASN A 109 -5.65 -11.71 12.76
C ASN A 109 -6.95 -12.52 12.53
N ASN A 110 -7.16 -13.56 13.33
CA ASN A 110 -8.34 -14.43 13.19
C ASN A 110 -9.62 -13.82 13.78
N ASN A 111 -9.48 -12.82 14.64
CA ASN A 111 -10.54 -12.14 15.36
C ASN A 111 -10.87 -10.75 14.80
N VAL A 112 -10.36 -10.40 13.60
CA VAL A 112 -10.71 -9.14 12.93
C VAL A 112 -12.23 -9.05 12.75
N THR A 113 -12.80 -7.93 13.18
CA THR A 113 -14.22 -7.59 13.15
C THR A 113 -14.48 -6.35 12.27
N PRO A 114 -15.71 -6.13 11.78
CA PRO A 114 -16.04 -4.97 10.93
C PRO A 114 -15.80 -3.58 11.56
N THR A 115 -15.65 -3.52 12.89
CA THR A 115 -15.37 -2.28 13.62
C THR A 115 -13.87 -2.00 13.79
N ASP A 116 -13.00 -2.96 13.50
CA ASP A 116 -11.56 -2.77 13.59
C ASP A 116 -11.06 -1.92 12.40
N GLU A 117 -10.23 -0.93 12.72
CA GLU A 117 -9.53 -0.05 11.77
C GLU A 117 -8.09 0.16 12.25
N GLU A 118 -7.13 0.15 11.32
CA GLU A 118 -5.72 0.39 11.63
C GLU A 118 -5.03 1.08 10.45
N SER A 119 -4.22 2.11 10.75
CA SER A 119 -3.44 2.87 9.77
C SER A 119 -1.99 2.39 9.75
N TYR A 120 -1.39 2.31 8.56
CA TYR A 120 -0.05 1.78 8.36
C TYR A 120 0.84 2.78 7.65
N LEU A 121 1.84 3.31 8.36
CA LEU A 121 2.79 4.23 7.75
C LEU A 121 3.81 3.46 6.90
N MET A 122 3.62 3.54 5.58
CA MET A 122 4.54 3.03 4.58
C MET A 122 5.27 4.18 3.89
N THR A 123 6.39 3.86 3.25
CA THR A 123 7.14 4.78 2.40
C THR A 123 7.19 4.22 0.99
N LEU A 124 6.73 5.02 0.03
CA LEU A 124 6.96 4.79 -1.40
C LEU A 124 8.31 5.41 -1.77
N LEU A 125 9.23 4.57 -2.21
CA LEU A 125 10.50 4.97 -2.80
C LEU A 125 10.30 5.17 -4.31
N VAL A 126 10.64 6.35 -4.81
CA VAL A 126 10.66 6.66 -6.24
C VAL A 126 12.09 6.99 -6.63
N THR A 127 12.72 6.14 -7.43
CA THR A 127 14.14 6.23 -7.80
C THR A 127 14.28 6.55 -9.27
N ASN A 128 14.99 7.63 -9.61
CA ASN A 128 15.50 7.86 -10.95
C ASN A 128 16.79 7.06 -11.12
N VAL A 129 16.76 5.99 -11.92
CA VAL A 129 17.91 5.09 -12.07
C VAL A 129 19.04 5.68 -12.90
N THR A 130 18.78 6.75 -13.66
CA THR A 130 19.81 7.47 -14.42
C THR A 130 20.68 8.32 -13.50
N THR A 131 20.07 9.01 -12.53
CA THR A 131 20.78 9.91 -11.60
C THR A 131 21.14 9.23 -10.27
N GLY A 132 20.47 8.13 -9.93
CA GLY A 132 20.59 7.45 -8.64
C GLY A 132 19.79 8.13 -7.51
N GLU A 133 19.10 9.23 -7.79
CA GLU A 133 18.32 9.96 -6.80
C GLU A 133 17.06 9.19 -6.41
N THR A 134 16.79 9.11 -5.10
CA THR A 134 15.59 8.47 -4.55
C THR A 134 14.80 9.47 -3.70
N LYS A 135 13.50 9.57 -3.97
CA LYS A 135 12.54 10.27 -3.11
C LYS A 135 11.77 9.28 -2.26
N ASN A 136 11.56 9.67 -1.01
CA ASN A 136 10.83 8.92 0.00
C ASN A 136 9.52 9.64 0.25
N ILE A 137 8.40 8.99 -0.08
CA ILE A 137 7.07 9.59 0.02
C ILE A 137 6.28 8.79 1.05
N PRO A 138 5.88 9.39 2.17
CA PRO A 138 5.02 8.71 3.12
C PRO A 138 3.65 8.44 2.48
N ILE A 139 3.15 7.23 2.67
CA ILE A 139 1.78 6.83 2.35
C ILE A 139 1.18 6.17 3.59
N ASP A 140 -0.11 6.38 3.84
CA ASP A 140 -0.76 5.93 5.07
C ASP A 140 -2.11 5.26 4.74
N PRO A 141 -2.10 4.08 4.11
CA PRO A 141 -3.33 3.37 3.83
C PRO A 141 -3.89 2.75 5.11
N LYS A 142 -5.21 2.71 5.16
CA LYS A 142 -5.97 2.13 6.26
C LYS A 142 -6.50 0.76 5.90
N LEU A 143 -6.42 -0.16 6.86
CA LEU A 143 -7.12 -1.43 6.82
C LEU A 143 -8.39 -1.35 7.64
N LYS A 144 -9.46 -1.98 7.15
CA LYS A 144 -10.71 -2.14 7.87
C LYS A 144 -11.19 -3.58 7.81
N GLY A 145 -11.74 -4.08 8.91
CA GLY A 145 -12.39 -5.39 8.90
C GLY A 145 -13.55 -5.43 7.90
N ASN A 146 -13.62 -6.49 7.10
CA ASN A 146 -14.67 -6.63 6.10
C ASN A 146 -16.05 -6.82 6.77
N PRO A 147 -17.09 -6.03 6.37
CA PRO A 147 -18.44 -6.14 6.91
C PRO A 147 -19.17 -7.46 6.59
#